data_AF-A0A2K8SR09-F1
#
_entry.id   AF-A0A2K8SR09-F1
#
_cell.length_a   1.000
_cell.length_b   1.000
_cell.length_c   1.000
_cell.angle_alpha   90.00
_cell.angle_beta   90.00
_cell.angle_gamma   90.00
#
_symmetry.space_group_name_H-M   'P 1'
#
loop_
_entity.id
_entity.type
_entity.pdbx_description
1 polymer ?
#
loop_
_entity_poly.entity_id
_entity_poly.type
_entity_poly.pdbx_seq_one_letter_code
_entity_poly.pdbx_strand_id
1 'polypeptide(L)' 'MDGIFYQLKNGCNWEDLPKDLPPYSTVYWHYKQWRAQGAIDKLMGILHSQVREQVKKNPNGRR' A
#
# COMPACT_ATOMS: atom_id res chain seq x y z
N MET A 1 11.41 6.84 0.85
CA MET A 1 10.21 6.28 0.18
C MET A 1 9.53 5.20 1.02
N ASP A 2 10.19 4.72 2.08
CA ASP A 2 9.77 3.56 2.86
C ASP A 2 8.50 3.79 3.69
N GLY A 3 8.19 5.04 4.04
CA GLY A 3 6.97 5.38 4.79
C GLY A 3 5.67 5.05 4.04
N ILE A 4 5.62 5.24 2.71
CA ILE A 4 4.43 4.87 1.92
C ILE A 4 4.29 3.36 1.85
N PHE A 5 5.39 2.63 1.64
CA PHE A 5 5.34 1.16 1.62
C PHE A 5 4.97 0.58 2.98
N TYR A 6 5.46 1.18 4.07
CA TYR A 6 5.07 0.82 5.42
C TYR A 6 3.57 1.04 5.65
N GLN A 7 3.04 2.20 5.23
CA GLN A 7 1.62 2.52 5.28
C GLN A 7 0.77 1.52 4.49
N LEU A 8 1.17 1.19 3.26
CA LEU A 8 0.44 0.28 2.39
C LEU A 8 0.48 -1.17 2.89
N LYS A 9 1.55 -1.58 3.56
CA LYS A 9 1.72 -2.94 4.08
C LYS A 9 1.03 -3.14 5.43
N ASN A 10 1.17 -2.18 6.35
CA ASN A 10 0.75 -2.34 7.74
C ASN A 10 -0.58 -1.62 8.06
N GLY A 11 -0.99 -0.63 7.27
CA GLY A 11 -2.24 0.10 7.48
C GLY A 11 -2.31 0.92 8.78
N CYS A 12 -1.16 1.33 9.34
CA CYS A 12 -1.11 2.11 10.58
C CYS A 12 -1.71 3.52 10.40
N ASN A 13 -2.05 4.21 11.49
CA ASN A 13 -2.39 5.63 11.39
C ASN A 13 -1.15 6.42 10.94
N TRP A 14 -1.34 7.49 10.17
CA TRP A 14 -0.23 8.34 9.69
C TRP A 14 0.58 8.94 10.85
N GLU A 15 -0.07 9.14 12.00
CA GLU A 15 0.54 9.64 13.24
C GLU A 15 1.36 8.59 13.98
N ASP A 16 1.10 7.30 13.73
CA ASP A 16 1.81 6.16 14.34
C ASP A 16 3.03 5.72 13.51
N LEU A 17 3.46 6.55 12.55
CA LEU A 17 4.60 6.23 11.72
C LEU A 17 5.88 6.20 12.59
N PRO A 18 6.71 5.14 12.47
CA PRO A 18 7.98 5.07 13.19
C PRO A 18 8.84 6.33 12.99
N LYS A 19 9.47 6.81 14.07
CA LYS A 19 10.33 8.01 14.06
C LYS A 19 11.57 7.89 13.17
N ASP A 20 11.92 6.66 12.79
CA ASP A 20 13.01 6.36 11.85
C ASP A 20 12.64 6.69 10.40
N LEU A 21 11.37 6.99 10.12
CA LEU A 21 10.86 7.39 8.82
C LEU A 21 10.72 8.91 8.72
N PRO A 22 10.76 9.47 7.48
CA PRO A 22 10.51 10.89 7.29
C PRO A 22 9.14 11.30 7.87
N PRO A 23 8.99 12.56 8.29
CA PRO A 23 7.76 13.04 8.92
C PRO A 23 6.52 12.69 8.10
N TYR A 24 5.43 12.35 8.78
CA TYR A 24 4.18 11.94 8.13
C TYR A 24 3.70 12.95 7.08
N SER A 25 3.97 14.25 7.27
CA SER A 25 3.63 15.32 6.32
C SER A 25 4.31 15.15 4.96
N THR A 26 5.58 14.74 4.94
CA THR A 26 6.34 14.46 3.71
C THR A 26 5.78 13.21 3.02
N VAL A 27 5.52 12.16 3.78
CA VAL A 27 4.97 10.90 3.25
C VAL A 27 3.56 11.13 2.69
N TYR A 28 2.74 11.91 3.38
CA TYR A 28 1.39 12.30 2.95
C TYR A 28 1.40 13.17 1.70
N TRP A 29 2.36 14.09 1.56
CA TRP A 29 2.51 14.91 0.36
C TRP A 29 2.77 14.04 -0.88
N HIS A 30 3.71 13.09 -0.79
CA HIS A 30 3.97 12.13 -1.86
C HIS A 30 2.75 11.25 -2.15
N TYR A 31 2.09 10.75 -1.12
CA TYR A 31 0.86 9.96 -1.25
C TYR A 31 -0.23 10.74 -2.01
N LYS A 32 -0.45 12.01 -1.66
CA LYS A 32 -1.42 12.88 -2.33
C LYS A 32 -1.09 13.05 -3.82
N GLN A 33 0.18 13.26 -4.16
CA GLN A 33 0.62 13.38 -5.55
C GLN A 33 0.36 12.09 -6.34
N TRP A 34 0.65 10.92 -5.74
CA TRP A 34 0.41 9.63 -6.39
C TRP A 34 -1.07 9.27 -6.51
N ARG A 35 -1.90 9.70 -5.55
CA ARG A 35 -3.36 9.60 -5.64
C ARG A 35 -3.90 10.47 -6.77
N ALA A 36 -3.41 11.70 -6.90
CA ALA A 36 -3.82 12.59 -8.00
C ALA A 36 -3.43 12.02 -9.38
N GLN A 37 -2.31 11.29 -9.44
CA GLN A 37 -1.86 10.59 -10.66
C GLN A 37 -2.55 9.24 -10.90
N GLY A 38 -3.39 8.75 -9.98
CA GLY A 38 -4.02 7.42 -10.07
C GLY A 38 -3.03 6.25 -9.97
N ALA A 39 -1.78 6.50 -9.59
CA ALA A 39 -0.73 5.49 -9.55
C ALA A 39 -1.02 4.40 -8.51
N ILE A 40 -1.58 4.79 -7.37
CA ILE A 40 -1.95 3.86 -6.29
C ILE A 40 -3.09 2.95 -6.73
N ASP A 41 -4.12 3.49 -7.40
CA ASP A 41 -5.26 2.71 -7.87
C ASP A 41 -4.83 1.69 -8.94
N LYS A 42 -3.95 2.09 -9.84
CA LYS A 42 -3.37 1.18 -10.84
C LYS A 42 -2.53 0.07 -10.21
N LEU A 43 -1.67 0.42 -9.24
CA LEU A 43 -0.84 -0.54 -8.52
C LEU A 43 -1.70 -1.55 -7.74
N MET A 44 -2.71 -1.06 -7.02
CA MET A 44 -3.66 -1.91 -6.29
C MET A 44 -4.45 -2.82 -7.22
N GLY A 45 -4.88 -2.33 -8.39
CA GLY A 45 -5.53 -3.14 -9.41
C GLY A 45 -4.66 -4.31 -9.88
N ILE A 46 -3.39 -4.05 -10.15
CA ILE A 46 -2.42 -5.09 -10.55
C ILE A 46 -2.21 -6.10 -9.41
N LEU A 47 -1.94 -5.61 -8.20
CA LEU A 47 -1.67 -6.47 -7.04
C LEU A 47 -2.89 -7.34 -6.69
N HIS A 48 -4.09 -6.75 -6.67
CA HIS A 48 -5.33 -7.50 -6.45
C HIS A 48 -5.58 -8.53 -7.56
N SER A 49 -5.27 -8.21 -8.83
CA SER A 49 -5.38 -9.19 -9.92
C SER A 49 -4.44 -10.37 -9.69
N GLN A 50 -3.18 -10.11 -9.33
CA GLN A 50 -2.19 -11.15 -9.04
C GLN A 50 -2.60 -12.03 -7.86
N VAL A 51 -3.06 -11.43 -6.76
CA VAL A 51 -3.55 -12.17 -5.59
C VAL A 51 -4.78 -13.00 -5.94
N ARG A 52 -5.74 -12.45 -6.71
CA ARG A 52 -6.91 -13.19 -7.18
C ARG A 52 -6.52 -14.37 -8.05
N GLU A 53 -5.56 -14.21 -8.94
CA GLU A 53 -5.04 -15.31 -9.76
C GLU A 53 -4.32 -16.37 -8.92
N GLN A 54 -3.56 -15.96 -7.91
CA GLN A 54 -2.86 -16.88 -7.02
C GLN A 54 -3.83 -17.69 -6.14
N VAL A 55 -4.88 -17.07 -5.62
CA VAL A 55 -5.97 -17.75 -4.91
C VAL A 55 -6.72 -18.70 -5.84
N LYS A 56 -7.00 -18.30 -7.10
CA LYS A 56 -7.62 -19.20 -8.09
C LYS A 56 -6.76 -20.43 -8.40
N LYS A 57 -5.44 -20.28 -8.44
CA LYS A 57 -4.48 -21.37 -8.67
C LYS A 57 -4.31 -22.28 -7.44
N ASN A 58 -4.74 -21.83 -6.26
CA ASN A 58 -4.70 -22.62 -5.03
C ASN A 58 -6.12 -22.76 -4.43
N PRO A 59 -6.97 -23.65 -4.98
CA PRO A 59 -8.36 -23.82 -4.54
C PRO A 59 -8.50 -24.33 -3.10
N ASN A 60 -7.39 -24.74 -2.46
CA ASN A 60 -7.33 -25.09 -1.05
C ASN A 60 -7.21 -23.84 -0.17
N GLY A 61 -8.23 -22.98 -0.23
CA GLY A 61 -8.52 -22.06 0.87
C GLY A 61 -8.85 -22.87 2.12
N ARG A 62 -7.83 -23.25 2.90
CA ARG A 62 -8.05 -23.64 4.29
C ARG A 62 -8.55 -22.39 5.03
N ARG A 63 -9.73 -22.57 5.63
CA ARG A 63 -10.42 -21.75 6.63
C ARG A 63 -9.50 -20.86 7.45
#